data_AF-A0A0K2B694-F1
#
_entry.id   AF-A0A0K2B694-F1
#
_cell.length_a   1.000
_cell.length_b   1.000
_cell.length_c   1.000
_cell.angle_alpha   90.00
_cell.angle_beta   90.00
_cell.angle_gamma   90.00
#
_symmetry.space_group_name_H-M   'P 1'
#
loop_
_entity.id
_entity.type
_entity.pdbx_description
1 polymer ?
#
loop_
_entity_poly.entity_id
_entity_poly.type
_entity_poly.pdbx_seq_one_letter_code
_entity_poly.pdbx_strand_id
1 'polypeptide(L)'
;MWGAGTIGPMEPRALLDTWLDTATNLRSSSRIEYRREVTRWLTWCEDQRPPVNPYRCGIEDIAAWAGTLLTDHLDGRPFDGPDALTHVAEHHRAAALTHDRRITAITQYYEAAKDRGAIRLAPDLTMLRSGVDRDAGTPRRLTPMERNVLLICIGMWGPDRARHYRRDRLIAYLLLEGLRPAEVARVDMRHLYDLGTGVWEVRAPDYEYEAVGKKHVLEPLTVAALIEYLPHRIKPADGVHTLITVQGGGPLDSGYPNLIIRQIAALHPLLAQRTPPVTADTIAHTGYWETPPG
;
A
#
# COMPACT_ATOMS: atom_id res chain seq x y z
N MET A 1 -42.26 38.13 3.34
CA MET A 1 -40.84 38.50 3.22
C MET A 1 -40.06 37.36 3.86
N TRP A 2 -39.77 36.30 3.10
CA TRP A 2 -39.05 35.11 3.57
C TRP A 2 -37.59 35.27 3.18
N GLY A 3 -36.70 35.37 4.17
CA GLY A 3 -35.27 35.47 3.96
C GLY A 3 -34.75 34.17 3.34
N ALA A 4 -34.22 34.28 2.12
CA ALA A 4 -33.41 33.22 1.53
C ALA A 4 -32.13 33.11 2.36
N GLY A 5 -32.07 32.10 3.23
CA GLY A 5 -30.82 31.68 3.85
C GLY A 5 -29.91 31.17 2.73
N THR A 6 -28.95 31.99 2.32
CA THR A 6 -27.83 31.53 1.50
C THR A 6 -27.07 30.50 2.32
N ILE A 7 -27.29 29.22 2.02
CA ILE A 7 -26.41 28.14 2.45
C ILE A 7 -25.07 28.44 1.79
N GLY A 8 -24.12 29.00 2.55
CA GLY A 8 -22.76 29.21 2.08
C GLY A 8 -22.16 27.88 1.63
N PRO A 9 -21.20 27.90 0.69
CA PRO A 9 -20.52 26.68 0.27
C PRO A 9 -19.91 25.99 1.51
N MET A 10 -20.11 24.68 1.60
CA MET A 10 -19.57 23.84 2.68
C MET A 10 -18.07 24.08 2.81
N GLU A 11 -17.57 24.21 4.04
CA GLU A 11 -16.13 24.41 4.30
C GLU A 11 -15.31 23.23 3.71
N PRO A 12 -14.16 23.47 3.03
CA PRO A 12 -13.40 22.43 2.33
C PRO A 12 -13.04 21.18 3.15
N ARG A 13 -12.62 21.34 4.41
CA ARG A 13 -12.27 20.21 5.28
C ARG A 13 -13.53 19.46 5.73
N ALA A 14 -14.61 20.16 6.04
CA ALA A 14 -15.91 19.57 6.32
C ALA A 14 -16.45 18.77 5.12
N LEU A 15 -16.18 19.23 3.89
CA LEU A 15 -16.51 18.49 2.68
C LEU A 15 -15.71 17.20 2.56
N LEU A 16 -14.40 17.25 2.83
CA LEU A 16 -13.54 16.07 2.85
C LEU A 16 -14.04 15.03 3.86
N ASP A 17 -14.31 15.45 5.10
CA ASP A 17 -14.80 14.55 6.15
C ASP A 17 -16.15 13.94 5.76
N THR A 18 -17.12 14.78 5.37
CA THR A 18 -18.44 14.33 4.94
C THR A 18 -18.36 13.36 3.77
N TRP A 19 -17.51 13.64 2.78
CA TRP A 19 -17.32 12.76 1.63
C TRP A 19 -16.76 11.41 2.04
N LEU A 20 -15.70 11.37 2.83
CA LEU A 20 -15.06 10.12 3.22
C LEU A 20 -15.97 9.27 4.13
N ASP A 21 -16.77 9.89 4.99
CA ASP A 21 -17.70 9.20 5.87
C ASP A 21 -18.88 8.60 5.09
N THR A 22 -19.35 9.28 4.05
CA THR A 22 -20.50 8.84 3.24
C THR A 22 -20.11 7.98 2.03
N ALA A 23 -18.83 7.88 1.69
CA ALA A 23 -18.34 7.06 0.58
C ALA A 23 -18.29 5.56 0.95
N THR A 24 -19.44 4.90 0.88
CA THR A 24 -19.61 3.46 1.20
C THR A 24 -18.79 2.51 0.33
N ASN A 25 -18.46 2.92 -0.91
CA ASN A 25 -17.71 2.10 -1.85
C ASN A 25 -16.18 2.26 -1.74
N LEU A 26 -15.68 3.20 -0.94
CA LEU A 26 -14.25 3.38 -0.72
C LEU A 26 -13.74 2.44 0.36
N ARG A 27 -12.72 1.64 0.03
CA ARG A 27 -11.97 0.84 1.02
C ARG A 27 -11.31 1.77 2.05
N SER A 28 -11.19 1.33 3.29
CA SER A 28 -10.54 2.08 4.39
C SER A 28 -9.14 2.58 4.03
N SER A 29 -8.32 1.75 3.38
CA SER A 29 -6.99 2.17 2.90
C SER A 29 -7.04 3.35 1.92
N SER A 30 -8.02 3.36 1.02
CA SER A 30 -8.23 4.46 0.08
C SER A 30 -8.75 5.71 0.79
N ARG A 31 -9.60 5.56 1.80
CA ARG A 31 -10.05 6.69 2.64
C ARG A 31 -8.88 7.36 3.36
N ILE A 32 -7.99 6.56 3.96
CA ILE A 32 -6.78 7.08 4.65
C ILE A 32 -5.87 7.82 3.66
N GLU A 33 -5.63 7.22 2.48
CA GLU A 33 -4.80 7.84 1.44
C GLU A 33 -5.42 9.15 0.95
N TYR A 34 -6.71 9.17 0.62
CA TYR A 34 -7.40 10.36 0.16
C TYR A 34 -7.43 11.45 1.23
N ARG A 35 -7.74 11.10 2.48
CA ARG A 35 -7.68 12.03 3.61
C ARG A 35 -6.31 12.69 3.70
N ARG A 36 -5.23 11.90 3.64
CA ARG A 36 -3.86 12.41 3.75
C ARG A 36 -3.52 13.37 2.61
N GLU A 37 -3.75 12.97 1.35
CA GLU A 37 -3.35 13.79 0.21
C GLU A 37 -4.21 15.05 0.07
N VAL A 38 -5.52 14.96 0.28
CA VAL A 38 -6.42 16.13 0.22
C VAL A 38 -6.14 17.09 1.39
N THR A 39 -5.87 16.58 2.60
CA THR A 39 -5.48 17.44 3.74
C THR A 39 -4.21 18.23 3.44
N ARG A 40 -3.21 17.60 2.81
CA ARG A 40 -1.97 18.28 2.39
C ARG A 40 -2.23 19.38 1.38
N TRP A 41 -3.11 19.12 0.40
CA TRP A 41 -3.54 20.13 -0.56
C TRP A 41 -4.25 21.31 0.10
N LEU A 42 -5.25 21.04 0.96
CA LEU A 42 -6.00 22.10 1.65
C LEU A 42 -5.09 22.94 2.57
N THR A 43 -4.13 22.31 3.22
CA THR A 43 -3.12 23.00 4.04
C THR A 43 -2.23 23.89 3.17
N TRP A 44 -1.76 23.38 2.02
CA TRP A 44 -0.97 24.19 1.09
C TRP A 44 -1.75 25.42 0.58
N CYS A 45 -3.05 25.28 0.30
CA CYS A 45 -3.92 26.39 -0.08
C CYS A 45 -4.01 27.47 0.99
N GLU A 46 -4.15 27.06 2.26
CA GLU A 46 -4.19 27.94 3.43
C GLU A 46 -2.85 28.68 3.63
N ASP A 47 -1.72 28.00 3.35
CA ASP A 47 -0.37 28.52 3.54
C ASP A 47 0.06 29.55 2.45
N GLN A 48 -0.66 29.63 1.33
CA GLN A 48 -0.34 30.58 0.25
C GLN A 48 -0.56 32.04 0.68
N ARG A 49 0.17 32.96 0.02
CA ARG A 49 0.05 34.40 0.25
C ARG A 49 -0.15 35.14 -1.08
N PRO A 50 -1.39 35.55 -1.43
CA PRO A 50 -2.63 35.34 -0.68
C PRO A 50 -3.08 33.86 -0.65
N PRO A 51 -3.91 33.45 0.33
CA PRO A 51 -4.43 32.08 0.38
C PRO A 51 -5.19 31.72 -0.91
N VAL A 52 -4.97 30.50 -1.40
CA VAL A 52 -5.68 29.97 -2.57
C VAL A 52 -7.02 29.42 -2.10
N ASN A 53 -8.12 29.84 -2.73
CA ASN A 53 -9.43 29.26 -2.44
C ASN A 53 -9.55 27.91 -3.18
N PRO A 54 -9.69 26.77 -2.47
CA PRO A 54 -9.78 25.45 -3.11
C PRO A 54 -10.94 25.33 -4.11
N TYR A 55 -12.04 26.07 -3.93
CA TYR A 55 -13.18 26.05 -4.86
C TYR A 55 -13.04 26.99 -6.05
N ARG A 56 -11.95 27.77 -6.12
CA ARG A 56 -11.65 28.70 -7.22
C ARG A 56 -10.24 28.51 -7.78
N CYS A 57 -9.55 27.43 -7.42
CA CYS A 57 -8.19 27.18 -7.89
C CYS A 57 -8.16 26.78 -9.37
N GLY A 58 -7.06 27.10 -10.03
CA GLY A 58 -6.73 26.63 -11.37
C GLY A 58 -5.97 25.31 -11.34
N ILE A 59 -5.68 24.78 -12.54
CA ILE A 59 -4.77 23.65 -12.69
C ILE A 59 -3.35 24.03 -12.27
N GLU A 60 -2.99 25.30 -12.42
CA GLU A 60 -1.70 25.89 -12.08
C GLU A 60 -1.43 25.83 -10.57
N ASP A 61 -2.45 26.06 -9.74
CA ASP A 61 -2.30 25.96 -8.28
C ASP A 61 -2.01 24.52 -7.84
N ILE A 62 -2.72 23.55 -8.43
CA ILE A 62 -2.52 22.13 -8.16
C ILE A 62 -1.15 21.68 -8.69
N ALA A 63 -0.72 22.20 -9.84
CA ALA A 63 0.62 21.96 -10.38
C ALA A 63 1.71 22.51 -9.45
N ALA A 64 1.54 23.73 -8.95
CA ALA A 64 2.48 24.35 -8.01
C ALA A 64 2.61 23.53 -6.72
N TRP A 65 1.48 23.12 -6.14
CA TRP A 65 1.47 22.21 -4.98
C TRP A 65 2.18 20.89 -5.28
N ALA A 66 1.82 20.22 -6.38
CA ALA A 66 2.42 18.94 -6.73
C ALA A 66 3.93 19.05 -6.98
N GLY A 67 4.38 20.15 -7.58
CA GLY A 67 5.79 20.45 -7.80
C GLY A 67 6.61 20.48 -6.51
N THR A 68 6.04 20.99 -5.40
CA THR A 68 6.70 20.98 -4.07
C THR A 68 6.98 19.56 -3.56
N LEU A 69 6.21 18.57 -4.01
CA LEU A 69 6.36 17.16 -3.60
C LEU A 69 7.28 16.37 -4.53
N LEU A 70 7.67 16.95 -5.66
CA LEU A 70 8.52 16.33 -6.68
C LEU A 70 9.92 16.95 -6.72
N THR A 71 10.23 17.96 -5.91
CA THR A 71 11.50 18.69 -5.94
C THR A 71 12.73 17.77 -5.94
N ASP A 72 12.75 16.76 -5.07
CA ASP A 72 13.87 15.80 -4.96
C ASP A 72 13.98 14.83 -6.16
N HIS A 73 12.97 14.77 -7.02
CA HIS A 73 12.87 13.85 -8.17
C HIS A 73 12.97 14.59 -9.51
N LEU A 74 13.14 15.92 -9.47
CA LEU A 74 13.26 16.77 -10.65
C LEU A 74 14.72 17.10 -10.96
N ASP A 75 15.69 16.67 -10.16
CA ASP A 75 17.13 16.93 -10.35
C ASP A 75 17.46 18.42 -10.59
N GLY A 76 16.76 19.31 -9.88
CA GLY A 76 16.90 20.76 -10.02
C GLY A 76 16.12 21.39 -11.19
N ARG A 77 15.33 20.61 -11.94
CA ARG A 77 14.45 21.12 -12.99
C ARG A 77 13.19 21.77 -12.41
N PRO A 78 12.63 22.79 -13.07
CA PRO A 78 11.32 23.31 -12.70
C PRO A 78 10.20 22.29 -12.99
N PHE A 79 9.09 22.41 -12.27
CA PHE A 79 7.85 21.70 -12.57
C PHE A 79 6.95 22.61 -13.41
N ASP A 80 7.27 22.77 -14.69
CA ASP A 80 6.65 23.76 -15.59
C ASP A 80 5.83 23.14 -16.73
N GLY A 81 5.75 21.81 -16.81
CA GLY A 81 4.91 21.15 -17.81
C GLY A 81 5.02 19.62 -17.85
N PRO A 82 4.41 19.00 -18.88
CA PRO A 82 4.41 17.55 -19.08
C PRO A 82 5.81 16.93 -19.17
N ASP A 83 6.81 17.66 -19.68
CA ASP A 83 8.19 17.18 -19.80
C ASP A 83 8.83 16.87 -18.44
N ALA A 84 8.48 17.65 -17.40
CA ALA A 84 8.92 17.37 -16.04
C ALA A 84 8.33 16.05 -15.51
N LEU A 85 7.07 15.75 -15.84
CA LEU A 85 6.42 14.49 -15.48
C LEU A 85 7.00 13.31 -16.26
N THR A 86 7.35 13.49 -17.54
CA THR A 86 8.05 12.49 -18.34
C THR A 86 9.41 12.16 -17.73
N HIS A 87 10.20 13.17 -17.32
CA HIS A 87 11.48 12.94 -16.63
C HIS A 87 11.31 12.11 -15.37
N VAL A 88 10.35 12.47 -14.51
CA VAL A 88 10.04 11.73 -13.27
C VAL A 88 9.56 10.31 -13.59
N ALA A 89 8.76 10.11 -14.64
CA ALA A 89 8.31 8.79 -15.07
C ALA A 89 9.46 7.87 -15.49
N GLU A 90 10.42 8.40 -16.24
CA GLU A 90 11.57 7.67 -16.77
C GLU A 90 12.61 7.35 -15.69
N HIS A 91 12.95 8.33 -14.84
CA HIS A 91 14.05 8.21 -13.89
C HIS A 91 13.59 7.81 -12.48
N HIS A 92 12.33 8.11 -12.14
CA HIS A 92 11.77 7.94 -10.80
C HIS A 92 10.34 7.34 -10.83
N ARG A 93 10.15 6.23 -11.55
CA ARG A 93 8.84 5.57 -11.75
C ARG A 93 7.97 5.44 -10.47
N ALA A 94 8.58 5.13 -9.32
CA ALA A 94 7.84 5.04 -8.05
C ALA A 94 7.27 6.39 -7.57
N ALA A 95 8.02 7.49 -7.80
CA ALA A 95 7.56 8.85 -7.53
C ALA A 95 6.44 9.24 -8.49
N ALA A 96 6.56 8.91 -9.78
CA ALA A 96 5.51 9.15 -10.79
C ALA A 96 4.19 8.43 -10.43
N LEU A 97 4.25 7.15 -10.05
CA LEU A 97 3.08 6.40 -9.59
C LEU A 97 2.45 6.99 -8.32
N THR A 98 3.28 7.51 -7.41
CA THR A 98 2.80 8.16 -6.19
C THR A 98 2.14 9.49 -6.51
N HIS A 99 2.72 10.28 -7.41
CA HIS A 99 2.15 11.51 -7.93
C HIS A 99 0.77 11.27 -8.58
N ASP A 100 0.65 10.26 -9.44
CA ASP A 100 -0.64 9.93 -10.09
C ASP A 100 -1.72 9.48 -9.08
N ARG A 101 -1.32 8.86 -7.96
CA ARG A 101 -2.24 8.57 -6.85
C ARG A 101 -2.73 9.85 -6.17
N ARG A 102 -1.85 10.84 -5.98
CA ARG A 102 -2.24 12.16 -5.44
C ARG A 102 -3.22 12.87 -6.36
N ILE A 103 -2.91 12.92 -7.65
CA ILE A 103 -3.82 13.52 -8.64
C ILE A 103 -5.17 12.81 -8.63
N THR A 104 -5.20 11.47 -8.53
CA THR A 104 -6.47 10.74 -8.33
C THR A 104 -7.21 11.17 -7.06
N ALA A 105 -6.55 11.31 -5.92
CA ALA A 105 -7.20 11.77 -4.69
C ALA A 105 -7.82 13.17 -4.86
N ILE A 106 -7.11 14.10 -5.48
CA ILE A 106 -7.59 15.46 -5.74
C ILE A 106 -8.76 15.46 -6.75
N THR A 107 -8.66 14.68 -7.83
CA THR A 107 -9.78 14.51 -8.78
C THR A 107 -11.03 14.01 -8.07
N GLN A 108 -10.91 12.98 -7.22
CA GLN A 108 -12.06 12.42 -6.51
C GLN A 108 -12.66 13.39 -5.49
N TYR A 109 -11.83 14.18 -4.81
CA TYR A 109 -12.31 15.25 -3.93
C TYR A 109 -13.11 16.32 -4.70
N TYR A 110 -12.64 16.75 -5.87
CA TYR A 110 -13.37 17.74 -6.66
C TYR A 110 -14.63 17.19 -7.33
N GLU A 111 -14.67 15.92 -7.73
CA GLU A 111 -15.93 15.28 -8.12
C GLU A 111 -16.91 15.25 -6.95
N ALA A 112 -16.46 14.90 -5.75
CA ALA A 112 -17.30 14.96 -4.55
C ALA A 112 -17.79 16.38 -4.22
N ALA A 113 -16.95 17.40 -4.48
CA ALA A 113 -17.31 18.81 -4.31
C ALA A 113 -18.35 19.28 -5.34
N LYS A 114 -18.23 18.83 -6.58
CA LYS A 114 -19.21 19.06 -7.64
C LYS A 114 -20.55 18.37 -7.33
N ASP A 115 -20.52 17.10 -6.95
CA ASP A 115 -21.72 16.31 -6.61
C ASP A 115 -22.49 16.93 -5.42
N ARG A 116 -21.78 17.60 -4.50
CA ARG A 116 -22.35 18.31 -3.35
C ARG A 116 -22.67 19.78 -3.63
N GLY A 117 -22.49 20.25 -4.86
CA GLY A 117 -22.79 21.62 -5.27
C GLY A 117 -21.85 22.70 -4.72
N ALA A 118 -20.70 22.33 -4.16
CA ALA A 118 -19.69 23.30 -3.68
C ALA A 118 -18.97 23.99 -4.85
N ILE A 119 -18.86 23.30 -5.99
CA ILE A 119 -18.34 23.84 -7.25
C ILE A 119 -19.24 23.43 -8.42
N ARG A 120 -19.17 24.19 -9.52
CA ARG A 120 -19.95 23.92 -10.73
C ARG A 120 -19.35 22.81 -11.60
N LEU A 121 -18.02 22.80 -11.73
CA LEU A 121 -17.26 21.88 -12.59
C LEU A 121 -16.00 21.46 -11.86
N ALA A 122 -15.71 20.16 -11.84
CA ALA A 122 -14.43 19.65 -11.38
C ALA A 122 -13.34 20.05 -12.39
N PRO A 123 -12.13 20.42 -11.92
CA PRO A 123 -11.01 20.73 -12.81
C PRO A 123 -10.55 19.44 -13.52
N ASP A 124 -10.23 19.56 -14.81
CA ASP A 124 -9.59 18.48 -15.54
C ASP A 124 -8.10 18.45 -15.21
N LEU A 125 -7.68 17.40 -14.49
CA LEU A 125 -6.29 17.22 -14.04
C LEU A 125 -5.54 16.21 -14.90
N THR A 126 -6.06 15.84 -16.07
CA THR A 126 -5.43 14.85 -16.96
C THR A 126 -4.02 15.25 -17.36
N MET A 127 -3.77 16.55 -17.61
CA MET A 127 -2.44 17.07 -17.94
C MET A 127 -1.43 16.97 -16.80
N LEU A 128 -1.88 16.78 -15.56
CA LEU A 128 -1.00 16.58 -14.41
C LEU A 128 -0.67 15.11 -14.17
N ARG A 129 -1.18 14.17 -14.98
CA ARG A 129 -0.83 12.75 -14.82
C ARG A 129 0.46 12.44 -15.58
N SER A 130 1.30 11.60 -14.98
CA SER A 130 2.56 11.14 -15.60
C SER A 130 2.35 10.19 -16.77
N GLY A 131 1.13 9.63 -16.92
CA GLY A 131 0.83 8.64 -17.94
C GLY A 131 1.48 7.27 -17.68
N VAL A 132 2.14 7.10 -16.52
CA VAL A 132 2.68 5.80 -16.13
C VAL A 132 1.51 4.88 -15.82
N ASP A 133 1.28 3.93 -16.71
CA ASP A 133 0.39 2.81 -16.42
C ASP A 133 0.86 2.12 -15.14
N ARG A 134 -0.07 1.96 -14.20
CA ARG A 134 0.09 0.96 -13.13
C ARG A 134 0.25 -0.36 -13.86
N ASP A 135 1.46 -0.94 -13.86
CA ASP A 135 1.79 -2.17 -14.58
C ASP A 135 0.58 -3.11 -14.61
N ALA A 136 -0.13 -3.13 -15.75
CA ALA A 136 -1.40 -3.84 -15.90
C ALA A 136 -1.18 -5.36 -15.99
N GLY A 137 0.08 -5.80 -15.94
CA GLY A 137 0.42 -7.20 -15.85
C GLY A 137 0.09 -7.74 -14.47
N THR A 138 -0.73 -8.78 -14.41
CA THR A 138 -0.75 -9.72 -13.29
C THR A 138 0.69 -9.96 -12.86
N PRO A 139 1.07 -9.79 -11.57
CA PRO A 139 2.44 -10.03 -11.15
C PRO A 139 2.84 -11.42 -11.62
N ARG A 140 3.88 -11.46 -12.47
CA ARG A 140 4.32 -12.71 -13.12
C ARG A 140 4.66 -13.68 -12.01
N ARG A 141 3.84 -14.72 -11.83
CA ARG A 141 4.09 -15.81 -10.88
C ARG A 141 5.49 -16.38 -11.10
N LEU A 142 6.07 -16.95 -10.06
CA LEU A 142 7.29 -17.73 -10.24
C LEU A 142 6.95 -18.98 -11.07
N THR A 143 7.85 -19.33 -11.99
CA THR A 143 7.82 -20.65 -12.64
C THR A 143 8.04 -21.75 -11.59
N PRO A 144 7.67 -23.01 -11.88
CA PRO A 144 7.94 -24.12 -10.96
C PRO A 144 9.42 -24.21 -10.54
N MET A 145 10.35 -23.95 -11.46
CA MET A 145 11.79 -23.94 -11.17
C MET A 145 12.19 -22.78 -10.25
N GLU A 146 11.74 -21.56 -10.54
CA GLU A 146 11.98 -20.39 -9.68
C GLU A 146 11.39 -20.60 -8.27
N ARG A 147 10.20 -21.20 -8.17
CA ARG A 147 9.56 -21.52 -6.89
C ARG A 147 10.38 -22.53 -6.09
N ASN A 148 10.90 -23.58 -6.71
CA ASN A 148 11.77 -24.55 -6.03
C ASN A 148 13.05 -23.89 -5.50
N VAL A 149 13.66 -23.02 -6.31
CA VAL A 149 14.83 -22.23 -5.88
C VAL A 149 14.47 -21.31 -4.72
N LEU A 150 13.29 -20.68 -4.74
CA LEU A 150 12.82 -19.84 -3.64
C LEU A 150 12.72 -20.65 -2.34
N LEU A 151 12.12 -21.85 -2.38
CA LEU A 151 12.00 -22.71 -1.20
C LEU A 151 13.38 -23.09 -0.63
N ILE A 152 14.36 -23.37 -1.49
CA ILE A 152 15.76 -23.60 -1.08
C ILE A 152 16.34 -22.35 -0.42
N CYS A 153 16.17 -21.17 -1.02
CA CYS A 153 16.66 -19.90 -0.47
C CYS A 153 16.04 -19.59 0.90
N ILE A 154 14.74 -19.87 1.09
CA ILE A 154 14.07 -19.74 2.39
C ILE A 154 14.69 -20.71 3.41
N GLY A 155 14.95 -21.97 3.02
CA GLY A 155 15.62 -22.94 3.88
C GLY A 155 17.04 -22.54 4.29
N MET A 156 17.76 -21.84 3.41
CA MET A 156 19.10 -21.29 3.67
C MET A 156 19.09 -20.00 4.51
N TRP A 157 17.94 -19.39 4.75
CA TRP A 157 17.82 -18.14 5.51
C TRP A 157 17.93 -18.40 7.02
N GLY A 158 19.17 -18.58 7.48
CA GLY A 158 19.51 -18.95 8.85
C GLY A 158 20.08 -17.80 9.71
N PRO A 159 20.57 -18.14 10.92
CA PRO A 159 21.15 -17.16 11.86
C PRO A 159 22.33 -16.38 11.30
N ASP A 160 23.10 -16.97 10.37
CA ASP A 160 24.23 -16.31 9.70
C ASP A 160 23.80 -15.22 8.71
N ARG A 161 22.50 -15.17 8.35
CA ARG A 161 21.93 -14.19 7.41
C ARG A 161 21.19 -13.06 8.11
N ALA A 162 20.44 -13.38 9.15
CA ALA A 162 19.63 -12.40 9.86
C ALA A 162 19.39 -12.77 11.33
N ARG A 163 19.44 -11.76 12.21
CA ARG A 163 19.11 -11.91 13.64
C ARG A 163 17.71 -12.49 13.86
N HIS A 164 16.75 -12.12 13.02
CA HIS A 164 15.35 -12.52 13.12
C HIS A 164 14.93 -13.50 12.01
N TYR A 165 15.86 -14.37 11.58
CA TYR A 165 15.65 -15.27 10.45
C TYR A 165 14.37 -16.12 10.52
N ARG A 166 13.94 -16.56 11.72
CA ARG A 166 12.69 -17.34 11.90
C ARG A 166 11.45 -16.54 11.50
N ARG A 167 11.40 -15.26 11.90
CA ARG A 167 10.34 -14.33 11.50
C ARG A 167 10.35 -14.16 9.99
N ASP A 168 11.53 -13.93 9.43
CA ASP A 168 11.72 -13.65 8.01
C ASP A 168 11.33 -14.86 7.14
N ARG A 169 11.64 -16.08 7.59
CA ARG A 169 11.17 -17.35 6.97
C ARG A 169 9.65 -17.46 7.05
N LEU A 170 9.06 -17.21 8.22
CA LEU A 170 7.60 -17.23 8.37
C LEU A 170 6.91 -16.23 7.43
N ILE A 171 7.44 -15.02 7.28
CA ILE A 171 6.93 -14.03 6.31
C ILE A 171 6.89 -14.62 4.89
N ALA A 172 7.97 -15.26 4.45
CA ALA A 172 8.05 -15.85 3.12
C ALA A 172 7.03 -16.98 2.92
N TYR A 173 6.84 -17.83 3.92
CA TYR A 173 5.85 -18.90 3.89
C TYR A 173 4.40 -18.40 3.93
N LEU A 174 4.09 -17.37 4.73
CA LEU A 174 2.76 -16.74 4.72
C LEU A 174 2.43 -16.12 3.37
N LEU A 175 3.41 -15.54 2.67
CA LEU A 175 3.21 -15.09 1.29
C LEU A 175 2.90 -16.30 0.38
N LEU A 176 3.58 -17.44 0.53
CA LEU A 176 3.28 -18.65 -0.24
C LEU A 176 1.88 -19.24 0.05
N GLU A 177 1.25 -18.92 1.18
CA GLU A 177 -0.18 -19.21 1.47
C GLU A 177 -1.16 -18.22 0.81
N GLY A 178 -0.63 -17.29 0.02
CA GLY A 178 -1.41 -16.31 -0.72
C GLY A 178 -1.83 -15.09 0.10
N LEU A 179 -1.27 -14.87 1.30
CA LEU A 179 -1.45 -13.60 2.00
C LEU A 179 -0.68 -12.51 1.26
N ARG A 180 -1.31 -11.35 1.07
CA ARG A 180 -0.67 -10.15 0.53
C ARG A 180 0.31 -9.57 1.55
N PRO A 181 1.31 -8.77 1.13
CA PRO A 181 2.27 -8.14 2.04
C PRO A 181 1.62 -7.40 3.22
N ALA A 182 0.55 -6.65 2.95
CA ALA A 182 -0.20 -5.95 3.99
C ALA A 182 -1.01 -6.89 4.89
N GLU A 183 -1.45 -8.05 4.42
CA GLU A 183 -2.12 -9.08 5.23
C GLU A 183 -1.13 -9.79 6.14
N VAL A 184 0.08 -10.11 5.64
CA VAL A 184 1.15 -10.69 6.45
C VAL A 184 1.49 -9.81 7.65
N ALA A 185 1.55 -8.49 7.45
CA ALA A 185 1.79 -7.53 8.53
C ALA A 185 0.66 -7.45 9.57
N ARG A 186 -0.56 -7.87 9.19
CA ARG A 186 -1.79 -7.74 9.99
C ARG A 186 -2.34 -9.05 10.54
N VAL A 187 -1.75 -10.20 10.21
CA VAL A 187 -2.18 -11.49 10.78
C VAL A 187 -2.25 -11.34 12.30
N ASP A 188 -3.40 -11.63 12.89
CA ASP A 188 -3.67 -11.41 14.30
C ASP A 188 -3.60 -12.75 15.05
N MET A 189 -2.86 -12.80 16.15
CA MET A 189 -2.72 -14.02 16.95
C MET A 189 -4.04 -14.50 17.55
N ARG A 190 -5.02 -13.62 17.76
CA ARG A 190 -6.35 -13.99 18.26
C ARG A 190 -7.17 -14.73 17.21
N HIS A 191 -6.75 -14.65 15.94
CA HIS A 191 -7.38 -15.32 14.81
C HIS A 191 -6.46 -16.39 14.21
N LEU A 192 -5.70 -17.05 15.07
CA LEU A 192 -4.83 -18.17 14.76
C LEU A 192 -5.41 -19.43 15.39
N TYR A 193 -5.91 -20.36 14.57
CA TYR A 193 -6.65 -21.53 15.03
C TYR A 193 -5.96 -22.82 14.59
N ASP A 194 -5.51 -23.63 15.54
CA ASP A 194 -5.05 -25.00 15.24
C ASP A 194 -6.27 -25.88 14.92
N LEU A 195 -6.28 -26.52 13.75
CA LEU A 195 -7.38 -27.40 13.33
C LEU A 195 -7.18 -28.85 13.78
N GLY A 196 -6.06 -29.17 14.44
CA GLY A 196 -5.77 -30.50 14.97
C GLY A 196 -5.33 -31.53 13.92
N THR A 197 -5.21 -31.13 12.65
CA THR A 197 -4.86 -32.01 11.52
C THR A 197 -3.48 -31.70 10.92
N GLY A 198 -2.67 -30.89 11.62
CA GLY A 198 -1.37 -30.43 11.13
C GLY A 198 -1.42 -29.19 10.22
N VAL A 199 -2.61 -28.60 10.07
CA VAL A 199 -2.84 -27.30 9.41
C VAL A 199 -3.46 -26.31 10.39
N TRP A 200 -3.22 -25.03 10.16
CA TRP A 200 -3.74 -23.96 11.01
C TRP A 200 -4.58 -23.00 10.16
N GLU A 201 -5.59 -22.36 10.72
CA GLU A 201 -6.32 -21.26 10.09
C GLU A 201 -5.77 -19.92 10.58
N VAL A 202 -5.59 -18.97 9.67
CA VAL A 202 -5.29 -17.56 10.01
C VAL A 202 -6.21 -16.58 9.33
N ARG A 203 -6.33 -15.42 9.95
CA ARG A 203 -7.00 -14.25 9.38
C ARG A 203 -6.20 -12.98 9.63
N ALA A 204 -6.31 -12.05 8.68
CA ALA A 204 -5.73 -10.71 8.76
C ALA A 204 -6.88 -9.69 8.77
N PRO A 205 -7.24 -9.14 9.95
CA PRO A 205 -8.28 -8.12 10.06
C PRO A 205 -7.98 -6.92 9.17
N ASP A 206 -9.01 -6.27 8.63
CA ASP A 206 -8.88 -5.01 7.91
C ASP A 206 -8.29 -3.87 8.79
N TYR A 207 -7.96 -2.74 8.17
CA TYR A 207 -7.26 -1.64 8.86
C TYR A 207 -8.04 -1.07 10.06
N GLU A 208 -9.35 -1.23 10.06
CA GLU A 208 -10.26 -0.74 11.11
C GLU A 208 -10.61 -1.85 12.11
N TYR A 209 -10.12 -3.08 11.89
CA TYR A 209 -10.45 -4.28 12.66
C TYR A 209 -11.96 -4.59 12.73
N GLU A 210 -12.75 -4.01 11.82
CA GLU A 210 -14.20 -4.20 11.72
C GLU A 210 -14.53 -5.51 11.02
N ALA A 211 -13.69 -5.90 10.04
CA ALA A 211 -13.79 -7.18 9.37
C ALA A 211 -12.56 -8.03 9.67
N VAL A 212 -12.79 -9.28 10.11
CA VAL A 212 -11.72 -10.25 10.43
C VAL A 212 -10.89 -10.64 9.19
N GLY A 213 -11.38 -10.35 7.99
CA GLY A 213 -10.70 -10.62 6.73
C GLY A 213 -10.92 -12.05 6.22
N LYS A 214 -10.29 -12.34 5.07
CA LYS A 214 -10.37 -13.65 4.41
C LYS A 214 -9.71 -14.72 5.28
N LYS A 215 -10.31 -15.92 5.27
CA LYS A 215 -9.71 -17.14 5.83
C LYS A 215 -8.55 -17.63 4.95
N HIS A 216 -7.40 -17.86 5.54
CA HIS A 216 -6.29 -18.60 4.93
C HIS A 216 -6.03 -19.87 5.75
N VAL A 217 -5.70 -20.96 5.05
CA VAL A 217 -5.24 -22.20 5.67
C VAL A 217 -3.72 -22.23 5.51
N LEU A 218 -3.03 -22.43 6.63
CA LEU A 218 -1.59 -22.65 6.68
C LEU A 218 -1.33 -24.14 6.52
N GLU A 219 -0.69 -24.50 5.42
CA GLU A 219 -0.22 -25.84 5.12
C GLU A 219 0.93 -26.26 6.05
N PRO A 220 1.24 -27.56 6.17
CA PRO A 220 2.19 -28.08 7.15
C PRO A 220 3.57 -27.41 7.13
N LEU A 221 4.05 -26.97 5.96
CA LEU A 221 5.34 -26.28 5.85
C LEU A 221 5.31 -24.90 6.52
N THR A 222 4.22 -24.14 6.33
CA THR A 222 4.02 -22.86 7.03
C THR A 222 3.80 -23.08 8.51
N VAL A 223 3.03 -24.11 8.90
CA VAL A 223 2.81 -24.48 10.30
C VAL A 223 4.13 -24.82 10.99
N ALA A 224 5.02 -25.56 10.33
CA ALA A 224 6.35 -25.86 10.88
C ALA A 224 7.16 -24.58 11.14
N ALA A 225 7.16 -23.64 10.19
CA ALA A 225 7.83 -22.35 10.36
C ALA A 225 7.18 -21.48 11.45
N LEU A 226 5.85 -21.54 11.59
CA LEU A 226 5.10 -20.87 12.65
C LEU A 226 5.48 -21.43 14.02
N ILE A 227 5.47 -22.75 14.18
CA ILE A 227 5.85 -23.43 15.43
C ILE A 227 7.31 -23.11 15.79
N GLU A 228 8.21 -23.08 14.79
CA GLU A 228 9.60 -22.66 15.03
C GLU A 228 9.69 -21.20 15.46
N TYR A 229 8.85 -20.31 14.91
CA TYR A 229 8.87 -18.88 15.20
C TYR A 229 8.29 -18.53 16.58
N LEU A 230 7.14 -19.10 16.97
CA LEU A 230 6.36 -18.66 18.13
C LEU A 230 7.17 -18.58 19.45
N PRO A 231 8.04 -19.55 19.81
CA PRO A 231 8.86 -19.48 21.03
C PRO A 231 9.88 -18.31 21.02
N HIS A 232 10.23 -17.81 19.84
CA HIS A 232 11.21 -16.74 19.65
C HIS A 232 10.55 -15.42 19.24
N ARG A 233 9.22 -15.36 19.22
CA ARG A 233 8.47 -14.16 18.91
C ARG A 233 8.79 -13.07 19.93
N ILE A 234 9.12 -11.88 19.42
CA ILE A 234 9.36 -10.71 20.27
C ILE A 234 8.06 -10.37 20.99
N LYS A 235 8.16 -10.15 22.31
CA LYS A 235 7.01 -9.79 23.14
C LYS A 235 6.31 -8.55 22.54
N PRO A 236 5.00 -8.61 22.28
CA PRO A 236 4.26 -7.48 21.74
C PRO A 236 4.15 -6.37 22.80
N ALA A 237 4.07 -5.12 22.34
CA ALA A 237 3.66 -4.01 23.19
C ALA A 237 2.19 -4.17 23.61
N ASP A 238 1.78 -3.46 24.65
CA ASP A 238 0.39 -3.50 25.14
C ASP A 238 -0.58 -3.10 24.01
N GLY A 239 -1.65 -3.88 23.85
CA GLY A 239 -2.64 -3.71 22.77
C GLY A 239 -2.21 -4.20 21.38
N VAL A 240 -0.98 -4.72 21.21
CA VAL A 240 -0.53 -5.27 19.92
C VAL A 240 -0.82 -6.77 19.85
N HIS A 241 -1.64 -7.15 18.88
CA HIS A 241 -2.05 -8.55 18.67
C HIS A 241 -1.51 -9.19 17.39
N THR A 242 -0.72 -8.46 16.58
CA THR A 242 -0.18 -8.99 15.33
C THR A 242 0.77 -10.18 15.58
N LEU A 243 0.62 -11.25 14.83
CA LEU A 243 1.48 -12.44 14.86
C LEU A 243 2.95 -12.06 14.67
N ILE A 244 3.24 -11.14 13.74
CA ILE A 244 4.59 -10.71 13.46
C ILE A 244 4.85 -9.36 14.11
N THR A 245 5.91 -9.29 14.91
CA THR A 245 6.34 -8.08 15.62
C THR A 245 7.77 -7.67 15.26
N VAL A 246 8.04 -6.36 15.37
CA VAL A 246 9.39 -5.79 15.22
C VAL A 246 10.12 -5.71 16.56
N GLN A 247 11.40 -5.30 16.56
CA GLN A 247 12.29 -5.29 17.74
C GLN A 247 11.76 -4.47 18.93
N GLY A 248 10.78 -3.57 18.72
CA GLY A 248 10.10 -2.82 19.78
C GLY A 248 8.72 -3.38 20.20
N GLY A 249 8.33 -4.57 19.75
CA GLY A 249 7.03 -5.17 20.05
C GLY A 249 5.85 -4.57 19.27
N GLY A 250 6.11 -3.59 18.39
CA GLY A 250 5.11 -3.00 17.48
C GLY A 250 4.81 -3.88 16.26
N PRO A 251 3.81 -3.49 15.46
CA PRO A 251 3.44 -4.19 14.23
C PRO A 251 4.53 -4.07 13.15
N LEU A 252 4.50 -5.01 12.20
CA LEU A 252 5.37 -5.00 11.02
C LEU A 252 4.94 -3.90 10.04
N ASP A 253 5.89 -3.18 9.44
CA ASP A 253 5.58 -2.30 8.31
C ASP A 253 5.22 -3.12 7.05
N SER A 254 4.24 -2.64 6.29
CA SER A 254 3.74 -3.32 5.09
C SER A 254 4.77 -3.41 3.95
N GLY A 255 5.81 -2.58 3.96
CA GLY A 255 6.94 -2.65 3.03
C GLY A 255 8.00 -3.68 3.42
N TYR A 256 8.04 -4.13 4.67
CA TYR A 256 9.06 -5.04 5.18
C TYR A 256 9.09 -6.41 4.45
N PRO A 257 7.95 -7.05 4.13
CA PRO A 257 7.95 -8.29 3.35
C PRO A 257 8.68 -8.15 2.02
N ASN A 258 8.51 -7.04 1.29
CA ASN A 258 9.21 -6.80 0.02
C ASN A 258 10.72 -6.64 0.21
N LEU A 259 11.17 -6.06 1.33
CA LEU A 259 12.60 -5.93 1.64
C LEU A 259 13.21 -7.33 1.84
N ILE A 260 12.59 -8.15 2.69
CA ILE A 260 13.12 -9.47 3.03
C ILE A 260 13.07 -10.45 1.88
N ILE A 261 11.98 -10.44 1.10
CA ILE A 261 11.90 -11.30 -0.09
C ILE A 261 12.99 -10.99 -1.09
N ARG A 262 13.33 -9.71 -1.30
CA ARG A 262 14.45 -9.34 -2.17
C ARG A 262 15.79 -9.87 -1.65
N GLN A 263 16.01 -9.84 -0.33
CA GLN A 263 17.23 -10.37 0.27
C GLN A 263 17.32 -11.90 0.21
N ILE A 264 16.22 -12.61 0.45
CA ILE A 264 16.16 -14.08 0.31
C ILE A 264 16.38 -14.47 -1.15
N ALA A 265 15.69 -13.82 -2.09
CA ALA A 265 15.84 -14.08 -3.53
C ALA A 265 17.27 -13.81 -4.04
N ALA A 266 17.98 -12.85 -3.44
CA ALA A 266 19.36 -12.54 -3.80
C ALA A 266 20.36 -13.69 -3.48
N LEU A 267 19.95 -14.71 -2.72
CA LEU A 267 20.79 -15.87 -2.42
C LEU A 267 21.06 -16.77 -3.63
N HIS A 268 20.28 -16.64 -4.71
CA HIS A 268 20.46 -17.48 -5.90
C HIS A 268 20.38 -16.67 -7.20
N PRO A 269 21.33 -16.83 -8.14
CA PRO A 269 21.38 -16.05 -9.39
C PRO A 269 20.07 -16.07 -10.20
N LEU A 270 19.41 -17.22 -10.30
CA LEU A 270 18.12 -17.37 -11.01
C LEU A 270 17.05 -16.37 -10.53
N LEU A 271 16.97 -16.12 -9.21
CA LEU A 271 15.97 -15.21 -8.65
C LEU A 271 16.50 -13.77 -8.58
N ALA A 272 17.80 -13.61 -8.27
CA ALA A 272 18.45 -12.31 -8.16
C ALA A 272 18.47 -11.53 -9.50
N GLN A 273 18.61 -12.24 -10.62
CA GLN A 273 18.73 -11.66 -11.96
C GLN A 273 17.39 -11.64 -12.73
N ARG A 274 16.29 -12.02 -12.07
CA ARG A 274 14.97 -12.13 -12.69
C ARG A 274 14.41 -10.75 -13.05
N THR A 275 13.80 -10.64 -14.23
CA THR A 275 13.05 -9.46 -14.68
C THR A 275 11.60 -9.81 -15.01
N PRO A 276 10.59 -9.26 -14.30
CA PRO A 276 10.72 -8.32 -13.18
C PRO A 276 11.29 -8.99 -11.91
N PRO A 277 11.88 -8.21 -10.98
CA PRO A 277 12.42 -8.74 -9.73
C PRO A 277 11.38 -9.52 -8.92
N VAL A 278 11.85 -10.46 -8.11
CA VAL A 278 10.98 -11.18 -7.18
C VAL A 278 10.50 -10.21 -6.09
N THR A 279 9.18 -10.03 -5.99
CA THR A 279 8.53 -9.21 -4.96
C THR A 279 7.70 -10.09 -4.03
N ALA A 280 7.33 -9.57 -2.86
CA ALA A 280 6.42 -10.25 -1.96
C ALA A 280 5.05 -10.49 -2.61
N ASP A 281 4.59 -9.56 -3.45
CA ASP A 281 3.35 -9.73 -4.22
C ASP A 281 3.51 -10.84 -5.28
N THR A 282 4.67 -10.96 -5.93
CA THR A 282 4.98 -12.09 -6.83
C THR A 282 4.82 -13.44 -6.12
N ILE A 283 5.32 -13.55 -4.88
CA ILE A 283 5.22 -14.78 -4.08
C ILE A 283 3.77 -15.04 -3.67
N ALA A 284 3.05 -14.00 -3.21
CA ALA A 284 1.64 -14.07 -2.83
C ALA A 284 0.73 -14.61 -3.95
N HIS A 285 1.05 -14.32 -5.21
CA HIS A 285 0.28 -14.87 -6.34
C HIS A 285 0.78 -16.22 -6.84
N THR A 286 1.97 -16.65 -6.42
CA THR A 286 2.57 -17.91 -6.88
C THR A 286 1.93 -19.11 -6.19
N GLY A 287 1.77 -19.05 -4.86
CA GLY A 287 1.28 -20.18 -4.06
C GLY A 287 2.31 -21.31 -3.88
N TYR A 288 2.06 -22.21 -2.92
CA TYR A 288 2.88 -23.42 -2.72
C TYR A 288 2.86 -24.37 -3.90
N TRP A 289 1.67 -24.62 -4.42
CA TRP A 289 1.41 -25.63 -5.43
C TRP A 289 0.84 -24.98 -6.68
N GLU A 290 0.85 -25.70 -7.80
CA GLU A 290 0.12 -25.23 -8.97
C GLU A 290 -1.36 -25.12 -8.58
N THR A 291 -1.85 -23.89 -8.42
CA THR A 291 -3.29 -23.67 -8.33
C THR A 291 -3.87 -24.08 -9.68
N PRO A 292 -4.80 -25.05 -9.75
CA PRO A 292 -5.46 -25.37 -11.01
C PRO A 292 -6.02 -24.08 -11.63
N PRO A 293 -6.01 -23.94 -12.97
CA PRO A 293 -6.69 -22.82 -13.60
C PRO A 293 -8.17 -22.86 -13.18
N GLY A 294 -8.59 -21.82 -12.45
CA GLY A 294 -9.98 -21.57 -12.09
C GLY A 294 -10.72 -20.80 -13.18
#